data_AF-A0A0N4USA2-F1
#
_entry.id   AF-A0A0N4USA2-F1
#
_cell.length_a   1.000
_cell.length_b   1.000
_cell.length_c   1.000
_cell.angle_alpha   90.00
_cell.angle_beta   90.00
_cell.angle_gamma   90.00
#
_symmetry.space_group_name_H-M   'P 1'
#
loop_
_entity.id
_entity.type
_entity.pdbx_description
1 polymer ?
#
loop_
_entity_poly.entity_id
_entity_poly.type
_entity_poly.pdbx_seq_one_letter_code
_entity_poly.pdbx_strand_id
1 'polypeptide(L)'
;MFAVFAILILFSLLQEVQSGVGVALTQCIPNAGPARPVPPPSACRDKDPTVCTAVFAPNGADAADNADPTKDFLVNAYCLNATLKANAEEICPSSCAVCCLAPEFKCGNATTGAAGSSSCTDIRANCAQMSSYCNVPPYSTVMSQQCRRTCRLCT
;
A
#
# COMPACT_ATOMS: atom_id res chain seq x y z
N MET A 1 8.66 -45.04 -5.69
CA MET A 1 9.18 -44.10 -4.68
C MET A 1 9.84 -42.88 -5.33
N PHE A 2 10.78 -43.04 -6.28
CA PHE A 2 11.41 -41.92 -7.03
C PHE A 2 10.41 -40.94 -7.68
N ALA A 3 9.33 -41.46 -8.27
CA ALA A 3 8.30 -40.61 -8.87
C ALA A 3 7.59 -39.69 -7.85
N VAL A 4 7.40 -40.14 -6.61
CA VAL A 4 6.75 -39.34 -5.56
C VAL A 4 7.67 -38.21 -5.12
N PHE A 5 8.98 -38.47 -4.96
CA PHE A 5 9.95 -37.43 -4.65
C PHE A 5 10.09 -36.40 -5.77
N ALA A 6 10.12 -36.85 -7.03
CA ALA A 6 10.16 -35.94 -8.18
C ALA A 6 8.91 -35.05 -8.22
N ILE A 7 7.73 -35.62 -7.97
CA ILE A 7 6.47 -34.87 -7.89
C ILE A 7 6.50 -33.85 -6.74
N LEU A 8 6.96 -34.22 -5.54
CA LEU A 8 7.07 -33.30 -4.41
C LEU A 8 8.04 -32.15 -4.69
N ILE A 9 9.20 -32.42 -5.28
CA ILE A 9 10.18 -31.38 -5.67
C ILE A 9 9.56 -30.44 -6.71
N LEU A 10 8.87 -30.98 -7.73
CA LEU A 10 8.17 -30.15 -8.72
C LEU A 10 7.09 -29.27 -8.07
N PHE A 11 6.31 -29.80 -7.14
CA PHE A 11 5.30 -29.02 -6.42
C PHE A 11 5.95 -27.91 -5.58
N SER A 12 7.03 -28.19 -4.84
CA SER A 12 7.75 -27.17 -4.07
C SER A 12 8.28 -26.05 -4.98
N LEU A 13 8.89 -26.40 -6.12
CA LEU A 13 9.39 -25.43 -7.09
C LEU A 13 8.25 -24.61 -7.72
N LEU A 14 7.12 -25.23 -8.06
CA LEU A 14 5.95 -24.53 -8.59
C LEU A 14 5.36 -23.55 -7.58
N GLN A 15 5.35 -23.92 -6.30
CA GLN A 15 4.81 -23.10 -5.22
C GLN A 15 5.68 -21.86 -4.94
N GLU A 16 7.01 -21.97 -5.07
CA GLU A 16 7.92 -20.82 -5.04
C GLU A 16 7.74 -19.92 -6.27
N VAL A 17 7.60 -20.50 -7.48
CA VAL A 17 7.41 -19.72 -8.71
C VAL A 17 6.10 -18.90 -8.67
N GLN A 18 5.01 -19.46 -8.13
CA GLN A 18 3.73 -18.74 -8.01
C GLN A 18 3.69 -17.70 -6.88
N SER A 19 4.43 -17.92 -5.80
CA SER A 19 4.57 -16.91 -4.74
C SER A 19 5.51 -15.76 -5.14
N GLY A 20 6.27 -15.97 -6.22
CA GLY A 20 7.35 -15.09 -6.64
C GLY A 20 6.91 -13.87 -7.44
N VAL A 21 5.66 -13.70 -7.86
CA VAL A 21 5.25 -12.53 -8.65
C VAL A 21 4.54 -11.53 -7.75
N GLY A 22 5.05 -10.30 -7.67
CA GLY A 22 4.37 -9.21 -6.99
C GLY A 22 3.01 -8.93 -7.60
N VAL A 23 2.08 -8.47 -6.76
CA VAL A 23 0.75 -8.06 -7.16
C VAL A 23 0.61 -6.55 -6.97
N ALA A 24 -0.09 -5.88 -7.90
CA ALA A 24 -0.36 -4.46 -7.79
C ALA A 24 -1.30 -4.18 -6.60
N LEU A 25 -1.04 -3.09 -5.87
CA LEU A 25 -1.97 -2.64 -4.82
C LEU A 25 -3.33 -2.27 -5.42
N THR A 26 -4.38 -2.75 -4.77
CA THR A 26 -5.78 -2.38 -5.07
C THR A 26 -6.37 -1.41 -4.06
N GLN A 27 -5.60 -1.08 -3.03
CA GLN A 27 -5.98 -0.23 -1.91
C GLN A 27 -4.89 0.78 -1.62
N CYS A 28 -5.24 1.87 -0.93
CA CYS A 28 -4.28 2.96 -0.65
C CYS A 28 -3.69 3.61 -1.90
N ILE A 29 -4.36 3.58 -3.05
CA ILE A 29 -3.87 4.16 -4.31
C ILE A 29 -4.45 5.57 -4.56
N PRO A 30 -3.76 6.45 -5.30
CA PRO A 30 -4.28 7.76 -5.67
C PRO A 30 -5.48 7.62 -6.63
N ASN A 31 -6.24 8.71 -6.76
CA ASN A 31 -7.34 8.78 -7.72
C ASN A 31 -6.88 8.83 -9.19
N ALA A 32 -5.63 9.20 -9.44
CA ALA A 32 -5.08 9.36 -10.79
C ALA A 32 -3.57 9.07 -10.81
N GLY A 33 -3.07 8.60 -11.94
CA GLY A 33 -1.67 8.21 -12.13
C GLY A 33 -1.42 6.72 -11.83
N PRO A 34 -0.14 6.30 -11.75
CA PRO A 34 0.23 4.93 -11.40
C PRO A 34 -0.33 4.50 -10.04
N ALA A 35 -0.66 3.22 -9.91
CA ALA A 35 -1.17 2.61 -8.68
C ALA A 35 -0.07 2.54 -7.61
N ARG A 36 0.19 3.67 -6.96
CA ARG A 36 1.21 3.83 -5.92
C ARG A 36 0.60 4.09 -4.55
N PRO A 37 1.20 3.57 -3.47
CA PRO A 37 0.68 3.75 -2.11
C PRO A 37 0.70 5.21 -1.67
N VAL A 38 -0.43 5.66 -1.12
CA VAL A 38 -0.62 6.96 -0.49
C VAL A 38 -1.21 6.75 0.91
N PRO A 39 -0.53 7.20 1.98
CA PRO A 39 0.82 7.76 1.98
C PRO A 39 1.87 6.70 1.57
N PRO A 40 3.12 7.11 1.24
CA PRO A 40 4.17 6.17 0.87
C PRO A 40 4.44 5.13 1.97
N PRO A 41 5.04 3.96 1.66
CA PRO A 41 5.25 2.88 2.63
C PRO A 41 6.08 3.31 3.85
N SER A 42 6.99 4.28 3.66
CA SER A 42 7.81 4.85 4.73
C SER A 42 7.05 5.75 5.72
N ALA A 43 5.78 6.05 5.45
CA ALA A 43 4.96 6.91 6.31
C ALA A 43 4.56 6.26 7.63
N CYS A 44 4.48 4.93 7.66
CA CYS A 44 4.23 4.15 8.85
C CYS A 44 5.38 3.17 9.09
N ARG A 45 5.25 2.34 10.12
CA ARG A 45 6.25 1.34 10.49
C ARG A 45 5.59 -0.01 10.70
N ASP A 46 6.35 -1.04 10.36
CA ASP A 46 6.02 -2.40 10.73
C ASP A 46 6.20 -2.59 12.23
N LYS A 47 5.31 -3.36 12.85
CA LYS A 47 5.38 -3.73 14.27
C LYS A 47 6.48 -4.77 14.50
N ASP A 48 6.66 -5.70 13.58
CA ASP A 48 7.71 -6.72 13.61
C ASP A 48 8.48 -6.74 12.28
N PRO A 49 9.57 -5.97 12.14
CA PRO A 49 10.30 -5.88 10.88
C PRO A 49 10.91 -7.21 10.43
N THR A 50 11.19 -8.13 11.37
CA THR A 50 11.77 -9.44 11.06
C THR A 50 10.73 -10.32 10.36
N VAL A 51 9.54 -10.42 10.94
CA VAL A 51 8.43 -11.17 10.34
C VAL A 51 7.98 -10.50 9.04
N CYS A 52 7.89 -9.18 9.02
CA CYS A 52 7.42 -8.45 7.84
C CYS A 52 8.36 -8.61 6.64
N THR A 53 9.68 -8.55 6.88
CA THR A 53 10.66 -8.80 5.82
C THR A 53 10.62 -10.27 5.36
N ALA A 54 10.48 -11.22 6.28
CA ALA A 54 10.49 -12.65 5.94
C ALA A 54 9.25 -13.09 5.15
N VAL A 55 8.08 -12.50 5.45
CA VAL A 55 6.79 -12.95 4.89
C VAL A 55 6.30 -12.05 3.76
N PHE A 56 6.50 -10.74 3.88
CA PHE A 56 5.85 -9.75 3.02
C PHE A 56 6.81 -8.92 2.16
N ALA A 57 8.12 -9.17 2.23
CA ALA A 57 9.05 -8.49 1.33
C ALA A 57 8.66 -8.73 -0.14
N PRO A 58 8.73 -7.69 -0.98
CA PRO A 58 8.63 -7.87 -2.42
C PRO A 58 9.82 -8.69 -2.93
N ASN A 59 9.67 -9.33 -4.08
CA ASN A 59 10.81 -9.98 -4.72
C ASN A 59 11.84 -8.92 -5.20
N GLY A 60 13.03 -9.35 -5.60
CA GLY A 60 14.09 -8.43 -6.04
C GLY A 60 13.76 -7.62 -7.31
N ALA A 61 12.99 -8.17 -8.25
CA ALA A 61 12.58 -7.46 -9.46
C ALA A 61 11.50 -6.40 -9.18
N ASP A 62 10.51 -6.75 -8.38
CA ASP A 62 9.46 -5.85 -7.88
C ASP A 62 10.05 -4.69 -7.09
N ALA A 63 11.08 -4.94 -6.28
CA ALA A 63 11.76 -3.89 -5.54
C ALA A 63 12.40 -2.83 -6.46
N ALA A 64 12.90 -3.25 -7.63
CA ALA A 64 13.42 -2.33 -8.64
C ALA A 64 12.29 -1.52 -9.32
N ASP A 65 11.18 -2.17 -9.68
CA ASP A 65 10.01 -1.47 -10.25
C ASP A 65 9.38 -0.49 -9.24
N ASN A 66 9.35 -0.86 -7.96
CA ASN A 66 8.87 0.00 -6.88
C ASN A 66 9.69 1.28 -6.72
N ALA A 67 10.96 1.27 -7.11
CA ALA A 67 11.82 2.45 -7.11
C ALA A 67 11.55 3.42 -8.28
N ASP A 68 10.94 2.96 -9.37
CA ASP A 68 10.62 3.79 -10.54
C ASP A 68 9.22 4.43 -10.39
N PRO A 69 9.09 5.75 -10.12
CA PRO A 69 7.80 6.41 -9.88
C PRO A 69 6.79 6.32 -11.04
N THR A 70 7.21 5.92 -12.24
CA THR A 70 6.34 5.77 -13.41
C THR A 70 5.63 4.41 -13.46
N LYS A 71 6.07 3.44 -12.66
CA LYS A 71 5.51 2.09 -12.57
C LYS A 71 4.45 2.00 -11.47
N ASP A 72 3.55 1.04 -11.60
CA ASP A 72 2.68 0.64 -10.49
C ASP A 72 3.51 0.02 -9.36
N PHE A 73 3.07 0.16 -8.11
CA PHE A 73 3.75 -0.41 -6.97
C PHE A 73 3.28 -1.86 -6.73
N LEU A 74 4.24 -2.78 -6.65
CA LEU A 74 4.03 -4.20 -6.44
C LEU A 74 4.33 -4.58 -4.99
N VAL A 75 3.47 -5.41 -4.41
CA VAL A 75 3.67 -6.02 -3.08
C VAL A 75 3.69 -7.52 -3.19
N ASN A 76 4.20 -8.19 -2.16
CA ASN A 76 4.07 -9.63 -2.04
C ASN A 76 2.59 -10.04 -2.10
N ALA A 77 2.27 -11.12 -2.83
CA ALA A 77 0.90 -11.63 -2.96
C ALA A 77 0.23 -11.91 -1.59
N TYR A 78 1.01 -12.23 -0.56
CA TYR A 78 0.52 -12.43 0.80
C TYR A 78 -0.07 -11.18 1.44
N CYS A 79 0.33 -9.97 1.01
CA CYS A 79 -0.29 -8.73 1.47
C CYS A 79 -1.77 -8.62 1.09
N LEU A 80 -2.18 -9.27 0.00
CA LEU A 80 -3.57 -9.26 -0.49
C LEU A 80 -4.28 -10.62 -0.29
N ASN A 81 -3.58 -11.63 0.23
CA ASN A 81 -4.13 -12.94 0.47
C ASN A 81 -5.19 -12.89 1.58
N ALA A 82 -6.38 -13.45 1.34
CA ALA A 82 -7.51 -13.36 2.27
C ALA A 82 -7.19 -13.89 3.69
N THR A 83 -6.30 -14.86 3.82
CA THR A 83 -5.91 -15.46 5.12
C THR A 83 -4.90 -14.59 5.87
N LEU A 84 -4.01 -13.90 5.16
CA LEU A 84 -2.91 -13.14 5.76
C LEU A 84 -3.16 -11.63 5.79
N LYS A 85 -4.14 -11.13 5.03
CA LYS A 85 -4.41 -9.70 4.86
C LYS A 85 -4.61 -8.97 6.18
N ALA A 86 -5.34 -9.53 7.14
CA ALA A 86 -5.53 -8.90 8.44
C ALA A 86 -4.20 -8.72 9.19
N ASN A 87 -3.35 -9.77 9.20
CA ASN A 87 -2.02 -9.71 9.81
C ASN A 87 -1.09 -8.77 9.05
N ALA A 88 -1.16 -8.73 7.72
CA ALA A 88 -0.41 -7.82 6.88
C ALA A 88 -0.74 -6.34 7.21
N GLU A 89 -2.03 -6.02 7.32
CA GLU A 89 -2.49 -4.67 7.63
C GLU A 89 -2.17 -4.26 9.07
N GLU A 90 -2.24 -5.19 10.02
CA GLU A 90 -2.03 -4.88 11.43
C GLU A 90 -0.54 -4.86 11.85
N ILE A 91 0.25 -5.82 11.37
CA ILE A 91 1.63 -6.05 11.80
C ILE A 91 2.62 -5.43 10.82
N CYS A 92 2.30 -5.46 9.54
CA CYS A 92 3.23 -5.13 8.46
C CYS A 92 2.73 -4.02 7.51
N PRO A 93 2.15 -2.91 8.01
CA PRO A 93 1.53 -1.92 7.14
C PRO A 93 2.53 -1.18 6.24
N SER A 94 3.80 -1.09 6.64
CA SER A 94 4.86 -0.50 5.81
C SER A 94 5.30 -1.49 4.74
N SER A 95 5.62 -2.73 5.11
CA SER A 95 6.04 -3.77 4.16
C SER A 95 4.97 -4.07 3.11
N CYS A 96 3.69 -4.03 3.48
CA CYS A 96 2.58 -4.21 2.56
C CYS A 96 2.05 -2.92 1.94
N ALA A 97 2.72 -1.77 2.18
CA ALA A 97 2.39 -0.48 1.59
C ALA A 97 0.93 -0.03 1.86
N VAL A 98 0.38 -0.40 3.01
CA VAL A 98 -1.00 -0.11 3.45
C VAL A 98 -1.04 0.86 4.63
N CYS A 99 -0.03 1.73 4.77
CA CYS A 99 0.00 2.79 5.79
C CYS A 99 -1.28 3.64 5.82
N CYS A 100 -1.98 3.74 4.70
CA CYS A 100 -3.24 4.47 4.59
C CYS A 100 -4.34 3.91 5.52
N LEU A 101 -4.28 2.62 5.84
CA LEU A 101 -5.22 1.94 6.74
C LEU A 101 -4.89 2.16 8.21
N ALA A 102 -3.67 2.60 8.51
CA ALA A 102 -3.25 2.87 9.87
C ALA A 102 -4.08 4.04 10.46
N PRO A 103 -4.41 4.01 11.78
CA PRO A 103 -5.28 5.00 12.41
C PRO A 103 -4.82 6.46 12.28
N GLU A 104 -3.52 6.68 12.08
CA GLU A 104 -2.91 7.99 11.94
C GLU A 104 -3.25 8.62 10.59
N PHE A 105 -3.35 7.79 9.55
CA PHE A 105 -3.59 8.25 8.18
C PHE A 105 -5.05 8.11 7.78
N LYS A 106 -5.74 7.03 8.19
CA LYS A 106 -7.15 6.68 7.84
C LYS A 106 -7.56 7.26 6.49
N CYS A 107 -6.80 6.91 5.46
CA CYS A 107 -7.21 7.24 4.11
C CYS A 107 -8.44 6.39 3.81
N GLY A 108 -9.51 6.98 3.29
CA GLY A 108 -10.64 6.16 2.86
C GLY A 108 -10.11 5.14 1.85
N ASN A 109 -10.39 3.85 2.06
CA ASN A 109 -10.18 2.85 1.03
C ASN A 109 -11.14 3.20 -0.11
N ALA A 110 -10.68 3.97 -1.08
CA ALA A 110 -11.53 4.61 -2.07
C ALA A 110 -12.04 3.61 -3.13
N THR A 111 -12.37 2.38 -2.74
CA THR A 111 -13.12 1.47 -3.63
C THR A 111 -14.61 1.79 -3.66
N THR A 112 -15.18 2.48 -2.65
CA THR A 112 -16.65 2.68 -2.59
C THR A 112 -17.18 4.00 -2.03
N GLY A 113 -16.37 5.01 -1.77
CA GLY A 113 -16.89 6.25 -1.20
C GLY A 113 -16.12 7.49 -1.63
N ALA A 114 -16.76 8.35 -2.41
CA ALA A 114 -16.27 9.63 -2.90
C ALA A 114 -15.13 9.55 -3.93
N ALA A 115 -15.42 8.93 -5.08
CA ALA A 115 -15.08 9.52 -6.37
C ALA A 115 -15.78 10.90 -6.49
N GLY A 116 -15.34 11.85 -5.67
CA GLY A 116 -16.07 13.07 -5.35
C GLY A 116 -15.60 14.25 -6.16
N SER A 117 -15.55 14.08 -7.48
CA SER A 117 -15.45 15.16 -8.47
C SER A 117 -14.14 15.96 -8.44
N SER A 118 -13.80 16.51 -9.59
CA SER A 118 -12.84 17.60 -9.79
C SER A 118 -13.12 18.86 -8.94
N SER A 119 -14.07 18.83 -8.01
CA SER A 119 -14.36 19.93 -7.10
C SER A 119 -13.28 19.99 -6.03
N CYS A 120 -12.65 21.14 -5.94
CA CYS A 120 -11.59 21.34 -4.96
C CYS A 120 -12.22 21.53 -3.57
N THR A 121 -12.46 20.41 -2.90
CA THR A 121 -13.18 20.32 -1.63
C THR A 121 -12.38 19.53 -0.60
N ASP A 122 -12.76 19.70 0.66
CA ASP A 122 -12.24 18.90 1.76
C ASP A 122 -13.18 17.70 1.95
N ILE A 123 -12.69 16.48 1.76
CA ILE A 123 -13.49 15.26 1.96
C ILE A 123 -13.46 14.80 3.42
N ARG A 124 -12.49 15.30 4.21
CA ARG A 124 -12.37 15.03 5.65
C ARG A 124 -13.04 16.14 6.46
N ALA A 125 -13.84 15.75 7.45
CA ALA A 125 -14.51 16.69 8.34
C ALA A 125 -13.55 17.53 9.20
N ASN A 126 -12.37 17.00 9.52
CA ASN A 126 -11.38 17.63 10.40
C ASN A 126 -10.23 18.34 9.65
N CYS A 127 -10.35 18.62 8.36
CA CYS A 127 -9.29 19.28 7.58
C CYS A 127 -8.84 20.60 8.20
N ALA A 128 -9.76 21.44 8.68
CA ALA A 128 -9.42 22.73 9.29
C ALA A 128 -8.44 22.60 10.47
N GLN A 129 -8.63 21.57 11.31
CA GLN A 129 -7.75 21.26 12.45
C GLN A 129 -6.40 20.71 12.00
N MET A 130 -6.37 20.04 10.84
CA MET A 130 -5.18 19.42 10.27
C MET A 130 -4.43 20.32 9.27
N SER A 131 -4.84 21.59 9.13
CA SER A 131 -4.27 22.54 8.16
C SER A 131 -2.76 22.75 8.32
N SER A 132 -2.23 22.62 9.54
CA SER A 132 -0.78 22.67 9.80
C SER A 132 0.00 21.53 9.17
N TYR A 133 -0.64 20.39 8.85
CA TYR A 133 0.00 19.22 8.27
C TYR A 133 0.04 19.24 6.73
N CYS A 134 -0.54 20.26 6.09
CA CYS A 134 -0.56 20.39 4.63
C CYS A 134 0.83 20.35 3.98
N ASN A 135 1.87 20.79 4.70
CA ASN A 135 3.25 20.83 4.22
C ASN A 135 4.21 19.97 5.07
N VAL A 136 3.68 19.07 5.90
CA VAL A 136 4.47 18.23 6.81
C VAL A 136 4.41 16.77 6.33
N PRO A 137 5.47 16.22 5.73
CA PRO A 137 5.56 14.80 5.44
C PRO A 137 5.49 13.95 6.72
N PRO A 138 4.93 12.72 6.66
CA PRO A 138 4.26 12.12 5.51
C PRO A 138 2.78 12.54 5.35
N TYR A 139 2.25 13.35 6.28
CA TYR A 139 0.84 13.75 6.32
C TYR A 139 0.43 14.63 5.15
N SER A 140 1.35 15.44 4.61
CA SER A 140 1.11 16.32 3.47
C SER A 140 0.52 15.59 2.27
N THR A 141 0.90 14.33 2.03
CA THR A 141 0.37 13.52 0.93
C THR A 141 -1.09 13.14 1.15
N VAL A 142 -1.48 12.83 2.39
CA VAL A 142 -2.88 12.58 2.74
C VAL A 142 -3.67 13.87 2.69
N MET A 143 -3.11 14.96 3.21
CA MET A 143 -3.72 16.28 3.20
C MET A 143 -3.92 16.83 1.79
N SER A 144 -2.99 16.56 0.87
CA SER A 144 -3.13 17.00 -0.52
C SER A 144 -4.21 16.25 -1.29
N GLN A 145 -4.58 15.06 -0.86
CA GLN A 145 -5.69 14.31 -1.45
C GLN A 145 -7.03 14.63 -0.79
N GLN A 146 -7.03 14.74 0.54
CA GLN A 146 -8.27 14.77 1.31
C GLN A 146 -8.71 16.17 1.78
N CYS A 147 -7.76 17.10 1.85
CA CYS A 147 -7.94 18.43 2.41
C CYS A 147 -7.47 19.51 1.42
N ARG A 148 -7.74 19.31 0.13
CA ARG A 148 -7.23 20.16 -0.97
C ARG A 148 -7.55 21.64 -0.76
N ARG A 149 -8.77 21.94 -0.32
CA ARG A 149 -9.24 23.30 -0.10
C ARG A 149 -8.61 23.91 1.13
N THR A 150 -8.54 23.17 2.23
CA THR A 150 -7.85 23.62 3.44
C THR A 150 -6.35 23.84 3.19
N CYS A 151 -5.72 22.99 2.38
CA CYS A 151 -4.32 23.13 1.98
C CYS A 151 -4.08 24.12 0.83
N ARG A 152 -5.12 24.85 0.38
CA ARG A 152 -5.04 25.84 -0.70
C ARG A 152 -4.44 25.29 -1.99
N LEU A 153 -4.73 24.02 -2.31
CA LEU A 153 -4.35 23.36 -3.56
C LEU A 153 -5.41 23.53 -4.66
N CYS A 154 -6.36 24.43 -4.42
CA CYS A 154 -7.37 24.87 -5.36
C CYS A 154 -6.86 26.14 -6.02
N THR A 155 -6.70 26.11 -7.34
CA THR A 155 -6.49 27.30 -8.18
C THR A 155 -7.83 27.81 -8.67
#